data_AF-A0AAN3A8X2-F1
#
_entry.id   AF-A0AAN3A8X2-F1
#
_cell.length_a   1.000
_cell.length_b   1.000
_cell.length_c   1.000
_cell.angle_alpha   90.00
_cell.angle_beta   90.00
_cell.angle_gamma   90.00
#
_symmetry.space_group_name_H-M   'P 1'
#
loop_
_entity.id
_entity.type
_entity.pdbx_description
1 polymer ?
#
loop_
_entity_poly.entity_id
_entity_poly.type
_entity_poly.pdbx_seq_one_letter_code
_entity_poly.pdbx_strand_id
1 'polypeptide(L)' 'MSAMKHEELVQLLQEGKIGHLRFVMEGDNAREYLEWCRSHGTDPSDESAEFYVEQTDIEQMDRQMMDDEDYGIWN' A
#
# COMPACT_ATOMS: atom_id res chain seq x y z
N MET A 1 -10.15 18.39 1.44
CA MET A 1 -8.95 18.11 2.24
C MET A 1 -7.86 17.80 1.24
N SER A 2 -6.75 18.54 1.24
CA SER A 2 -5.65 18.25 0.33
C SER A 2 -4.96 17.00 0.83
N ALA A 3 -5.02 15.90 0.09
CA ALA A 3 -4.21 14.72 0.35
C ALA A 3 -2.74 15.15 0.39
N MET A 4 -1.98 14.69 1.40
CA MET A 4 -0.53 14.90 1.39
C MET A 4 0.07 14.10 0.23
N LYS A 5 1.15 14.59 -0.37
CA LYS A 5 1.82 13.82 -1.42
C LYS A 5 2.32 12.50 -0.83
N HIS A 6 2.07 11.41 -1.55
CA HIS A 6 2.52 10.07 -1.17
C HIS A 6 4.00 10.05 -0.75
N GLU A 7 4.88 10.75 -1.50
CA GLU A 7 6.31 10.87 -1.20
C GLU A 7 6.62 11.48 0.19
N GLU A 8 5.81 12.42 0.66
CA GLU A 8 5.97 13.02 1.99
C GLU A 8 5.50 12.06 3.09
N LEU A 9 4.38 11.38 2.87
CA LEU A 9 3.87 10.36 3.79
C LEU A 9 4.84 9.19 3.94
N VAL A 10 5.47 8.74 2.85
CA VAL A 10 6.50 7.69 2.88
C VAL A 10 7.69 8.11 3.72
N GLN A 11 8.19 9.34 3.55
CA GLN A 11 9.29 9.86 4.36
C GLN A 11 8.93 9.89 5.84
N LEU A 12 7.73 10.39 6.20
CA LEU A 12 7.28 10.44 7.58
C LEU A 12 7.13 9.04 8.20
N LEU A 13 6.68 8.05 7.42
CA LEU A 13 6.56 6.66 7.85
C LEU A 13 7.94 6.05 8.12
N GLN A 14 8.91 6.25 7.21
CA GLN A 14 10.29 5.79 7.38
C GLN A 14 11.02 6.48 8.54
N GLU A 15 10.75 7.76 8.79
CA GLU A 15 11.25 8.49 9.96
C GLU A 15 10.55 8.09 11.27
N GLY A 16 9.50 7.25 11.21
CA GLY A 16 8.71 6.84 12.37
C GLY A 16 7.86 7.96 12.97
N LYS A 17 7.62 9.05 12.22
CA LYS A 17 6.81 10.20 12.64
C LYS A 17 5.30 9.96 12.50
N ILE A 18 4.92 9.04 11.62
CA ILE A 18 3.54 8.56 11.45
C ILE A 18 3.54 7.03 11.43
N GLY A 19 2.42 6.42 11.83
CA GLY A 19 2.17 4.99 11.66
C GLY A 19 1.46 4.69 10.34
N HIS A 20 1.33 3.40 10.02
CA HIS A 20 0.70 2.92 8.78
C HIS A 20 -0.75 3.36 8.64
N LEU A 21 -1.51 3.43 9.75
CA LEU A 21 -2.90 3.87 9.71
C LEU A 21 -3.01 5.29 9.17
N ARG A 22 -2.15 6.18 9.66
CA ARG A 22 -2.16 7.59 9.25
C ARG A 22 -1.59 7.76 7.84
N PHE A 23 -0.61 6.95 7.46
CA PHE A 23 -0.09 6.89 6.09
C PHE A 23 -1.21 6.58 5.08
N VAL A 24 -2.02 5.56 5.35
CA VAL A 24 -3.11 5.15 4.45
C VAL A 24 -4.28 6.14 4.50
N MET A 25 -4.64 6.64 5.69
CA MET A 25 -5.78 7.55 5.86
C MET A 25 -5.52 8.98 5.33
N GLU A 26 -4.28 9.45 5.34
CA GLU A 26 -3.91 10.78 4.82
C GLU A 26 -3.50 10.74 3.33
N GLY A 27 -3.33 9.54 2.76
CA GLY A 27 -3.07 9.30 1.35
C GLY A 27 -4.35 9.08 0.53
N ASP A 28 -4.20 8.81 -0.76
CA ASP A 28 -5.33 8.56 -1.67
C ASP A 28 -6.03 7.21 -1.43
N ASN A 29 -5.34 6.28 -0.76
CA ASN A 29 -5.82 4.90 -0.54
C ASN A 29 -6.75 4.77 0.67
N ALA A 30 -7.06 5.87 1.37
CA ALA A 30 -7.88 5.86 2.59
C ALA A 30 -9.24 5.18 2.37
N ARG A 31 -9.84 5.41 1.21
CA ARG A 31 -11.14 4.84 0.87
C ARG A 31 -11.06 3.34 0.59
N GLU A 32 -10.08 2.91 -0.20
CA GLU A 32 -9.86 1.50 -0.53
C GLU A 32 -9.52 0.68 0.72
N TYR A 33 -8.72 1.25 1.62
CA TYR A 33 -8.41 0.64 2.90
C TYR A 33 -9.64 0.46 3.80
N LEU A 34 -10.52 1.46 3.89
CA LEU A 34 -11.76 1.33 4.66
C LEU A 34 -12.68 0.25 4.07
N GLU A 35 -12.72 0.12 2.74
CA GLU A 35 -13.45 -0.96 2.07
C GLU A 35 -12.81 -2.33 2.34
N TRP A 36 -11.48 -2.42 2.33
CA TRP A 36 -10.73 -3.62 2.71
C TRP A 36 -11.00 -4.04 4.15
N CYS A 37 -10.92 -3.10 5.10
CA CYS A 37 -11.26 -3.33 6.50
C CYS A 37 -12.67 -3.91 6.66
N ARG A 38 -13.64 -3.32 5.97
CA ARG A 38 -15.03 -3.77 6.00
C ARG A 38 -15.23 -5.15 5.39
N SER A 39 -14.51 -5.46 4.31
CA SER A 39 -14.56 -6.77 3.63
C SER A 39 -13.90 -7.87 4.46
N HIS A 40 -12.80 -7.55 5.14
CA HIS A 40 -12.05 -8.48 5.99
C HIS A 40 -12.62 -8.59 7.42
N GLY A 41 -13.56 -7.72 7.79
CA GLY A 41 -14.13 -7.68 9.13
C GLY A 41 -13.12 -7.25 10.20
N THR A 42 -12.14 -6.42 9.82
CA THR A 42 -11.13 -5.87 10.72
C THR A 42 -11.34 -4.38 10.92
N ASP A 43 -11.07 -3.89 12.12
CA ASP A 43 -11.16 -2.46 12.43
C ASP A 43 -9.92 -1.72 11.89
N PRO A 44 -10.07 -0.45 11.44
CA PRO A 44 -8.95 0.34 10.98
C PRO A 44 -7.97 0.64 12.13
N SER A 45 -6.80 0.03 12.06
CA SER A 45 -5.71 0.11 13.03
C SER A 45 -4.35 0.20 12.33
N ASP A 46 -3.26 0.44 13.08
CA ASP A 46 -1.92 0.47 12.48
C ASP A 46 -1.51 -0.92 11.96
N GLU A 47 -1.85 -1.98 12.69
CA GLU A 47 -1.58 -3.38 12.28
C GLU A 47 -2.33 -3.77 11.00
N SER A 48 -3.62 -3.40 10.88
CA SER A 48 -4.38 -3.69 9.67
C SER A 48 -3.95 -2.83 8.47
N ALA A 49 -3.47 -1.61 8.71
CA ALA A 49 -2.95 -0.73 7.68
C ALA A 49 -1.58 -1.20 7.17
N GLU A 50 -0.72 -1.68 8.06
CA GLU A 50 0.54 -2.34 7.71
C GLU A 50 0.26 -3.55 6.80
N PHE A 51 -0.66 -4.43 7.22
CA PHE A 51 -1.05 -5.60 6.42
C PHE A 51 -1.62 -5.22 5.05
N TYR A 52 -2.44 -4.17 4.98
CA TYR A 52 -2.97 -3.67 3.71
C TYR A 52 -1.84 -3.16 2.78
N VAL A 53 -0.91 -2.37 3.33
CA VAL A 53 0.23 -1.84 2.57
C VAL A 53 1.12 -2.99 2.08
N GLU A 54 1.47 -3.94 2.95
CA GLU A 54 2.24 -5.14 2.60
C GLU A 54 1.55 -5.94 1.50
N GLN A 55 0.23 -6.17 1.60
CA GLN A 55 -0.52 -6.90 0.59
C GLN A 55 -0.51 -6.17 -0.76
N THR A 56 -0.73 -4.85 -0.77
CA THR A 56 -0.69 -4.04 -2.01
C THR A 56 0.70 -3.92 -2.62
N ASP A 57 1.77 -3.99 -1.81
CA ASP A 57 3.15 -4.00 -2.29
C ASP A 57 3.48 -5.36 -2.94
N ILE A 58 3.07 -6.46 -2.30
CA ILE A 58 3.20 -7.83 -2.82
C ILE A 58 2.43 -8.01 -4.14
N GLU A 59 1.19 -7.53 -4.23
CA GLU A 59 0.38 -7.62 -5.46
C GLU A 59 0.97 -6.79 -6.62
N GLN A 60 1.73 -5.73 -6.34
CA GLN A 60 2.44 -4.95 -7.35
C GLN A 60 3.78 -5.59 -7.77
N MET A 61 4.42 -6.36 -6.90
CA MET A 61 5.62 -7.13 -7.23
C MET A 61 5.29 -8.40 -8.05
N ASP A 62 4.20 -9.09 -7.75
CA ASP A 62 3.75 -10.28 -8.51
C ASP A 62 3.41 -9.93 -9.97
N ARG A 63 2.84 -8.74 -10.19
CA ARG A 63 2.54 -8.22 -11.53
C ARG A 63 3.80 -7.84 -12.33
N GLN A 64 4.89 -7.49 -11.66
CA GLN A 64 6.16 -7.19 -12.32
C GLN A 64 6.99 -8.44 -12.63
N MET A 65 6.79 -9.54 -11.89
CA MET A 65 7.45 -10.83 -12.20
C MET A 65 6.77 -11.62 -13.33
N MET A 66 5.55 -11.26 -13.74
CA MET A 66 4.84 -11.85 -14.88
C MET A 66 5.02 -11.09 -16.21
N ASP A 67 5.77 -9.98 -16.25
CA ASP A 67 6.05 -9.26 -17.50
C ASP A 67 7.44 -9.61 -18.10
N ASP A 68 8.28 -10.35 -17.36
CA ASP A 68 9.57 -10.88 -17.83
C ASP A 68 9.45 -12.27 -18.51
N GLU A 69 8.26 -12.64 -19.02
CA GLU A 69 8.08 -13.81 -19.89
C GLU A 69 8.18 -13.50 -21.39
N ASP A 70 8.57 -12.29 -21.79
CA ASP A 70 9.25 -12.04 -23.09
C ASP A 70 10.75 -12.38 -22.95
N TYR A 71 11.04 -13.60 -22.48
CA TYR A 71 12.34 -14.20 -22.72
C TYR A 71 12.34 -14.65 -24.18
N GLY A 72 12.58 -13.65 -25.05
CA GLY A 72 12.83 -13.86 -26.47
C GLY A 72 13.74 -15.06 -26.68
N ILE A 73 13.28 -15.97 -27.54
CA ILE A 73 14.02 -17.10 -28.08
C ILE A 73 15.37 -16.57 -28.57
N TRP A 74 16.42 -16.76 -27.77
CA TRP A 74 17.79 -16.55 -28.24
C TRP A 74 18.14 -17.74 -29.14
N ASN A 75 18.25 -17.46 -30.44
CA ASN A 75 18.71 -18.37 -31.49
C ASN A 75 19.99 -19.13 -31.11
#